data_AF-A0A7S2MVZ7-F1
#
_entry.id   AF-A0A7S2MVZ7-F1
#
_cell.length_a   1.000
_cell.length_b   1.000
_cell.length_c   1.000
_cell.angle_alpha   90.00
_cell.angle_beta   90.00
_cell.angle_gamma   90.00
#
_symmetry.space_group_name_H-M   'P 1'
#
loop_
_entity.id
_entity.type
_entity.pdbx_description
1 polymer ?
#
loop_
_entity_poly.entity_id
_entity_poly.type
_entity_poly.pdbx_seq_one_letter_code
_entity_poly.pdbx_strand_id
1 'polypeptide(L)'
;MEVLQQTPSDVMSRWQNKAGKDLLTLSEERGSTCAYSLIAKALGMMKEMKRDSFEERESVWVFVRGDVQPRRATVLEDTPEESDDVLLEYWDDDSPAERVERCLVRRMWA
;
A
#
# COMPACT_ATOMS: atom_id res chain seq x y z
N MET A 1 -13.31 -5.37 15.34
CA MET A 1 -12.25 -6.40 15.29
C MET A 1 -11.06 -5.91 16.14
N GLU A 2 -11.32 -5.52 17.39
CA GLU A 2 -10.32 -4.86 18.28
C GLU A 2 -9.45 -5.85 19.06
N VAL A 3 -9.95 -7.06 19.31
CA VAL A 3 -9.28 -8.04 20.19
C VAL A 3 -7.90 -8.47 19.67
N LEU A 4 -7.74 -8.60 18.34
CA LEU A 4 -6.47 -8.99 17.73
C LEU A 4 -5.41 -7.89 17.83
N GLN A 5 -5.80 -6.62 17.89
CA GLN A 5 -4.85 -5.51 18.04
C GLN A 5 -4.34 -5.38 19.47
N GLN A 6 -5.12 -5.83 20.45
CA GLN A 6 -4.76 -5.81 21.87
C GLN A 6 -3.96 -7.04 22.32
N THR A 7 -3.88 -8.07 21.46
CA THR A 7 -3.17 -9.31 21.79
C THR A 7 -1.67 -9.13 21.49
N PRO A 8 -0.76 -9.45 22.42
CA PRO A 8 0.68 -9.40 22.17
C PRO A 8 1.13 -10.35 21.05
N SER A 9 2.12 -9.93 20.26
CA SER A 9 2.63 -10.71 19.11
C SER A 9 3.32 -12.02 19.51
N ASP A 10 3.90 -12.09 20.72
CA ASP A 10 4.47 -13.31 21.29
C ASP A 10 3.39 -14.36 21.60
N VAL A 11 2.19 -13.93 22.03
CA VAL A 11 1.05 -14.81 22.25
C VAL A 11 0.51 -15.32 20.90
N MET A 12 0.38 -14.43 19.91
CA MET A 12 -0.11 -14.80 18.58
C MET A 12 0.82 -15.78 17.85
N SER A 13 2.14 -15.58 17.95
CA SER A 13 3.15 -16.44 17.32
C SER A 13 3.25 -17.83 17.94
N ARG A 14 2.87 -17.98 19.21
CA ARG A 14 2.91 -19.27 19.94
C ARG A 14 1.59 -20.03 19.90
N TRP A 15 0.50 -19.37 19.51
CA TRP A 15 -0.81 -20.00 19.48
C TRP A 15 -0.87 -21.05 18.36
N GLN A 16 -1.32 -22.25 18.72
CA GLN A 16 -1.58 -23.33 17.78
C GLN A 16 -2.87 -24.07 18.17
N ASN A 17 -3.58 -24.57 17.17
CA ASN A 17 -4.70 -25.48 17.42
C ASN A 17 -4.22 -26.91 17.72
N LYS A 18 -5.16 -27.82 18.02
CA LYS A 18 -4.85 -29.25 18.26
C LYS A 18 -4.19 -29.97 17.08
N ALA A 19 -4.25 -29.40 15.88
CA ALA A 19 -3.60 -29.91 14.67
C ALA A 19 -2.24 -29.24 14.40
N GLY A 20 -1.72 -28.42 15.33
CA GLY A 20 -0.44 -27.74 15.21
C GLY A 20 -0.44 -26.53 14.25
N LYS A 21 -1.61 -26.08 13.78
CA LYS A 21 -1.71 -24.92 12.88
C LYS A 21 -1.73 -23.62 13.67
N ASP A 22 -0.91 -22.67 13.24
CA ASP A 22 -0.89 -21.32 13.78
C ASP A 22 -2.09 -20.48 13.30
N LEU A 23 -2.25 -19.30 13.89
CA LEU A 23 -3.34 -18.38 13.57
C LEU A 23 -3.27 -17.91 12.10
N LEU A 24 -2.07 -17.73 11.55
CA LEU A 24 -1.86 -17.27 10.19
C LEU A 24 -2.37 -18.30 9.18
N THR A 25 -1.92 -19.55 9.32
CA THR A 25 -2.33 -20.70 8.50
C THR A 25 -3.85 -20.88 8.55
N LEU A 26 -4.46 -20.78 9.74
CA LEU A 26 -5.91 -20.90 9.86
C LEU A 26 -6.67 -19.74 9.21
N SER A 27 -6.13 -18.52 9.27
CA SER A 27 -6.76 -17.36 8.65
C SER A 27 -6.69 -17.45 7.12
N GLU A 28 -5.61 -18.00 6.58
CA GLU A 28 -5.43 -18.26 5.15
C GLU A 28 -6.35 -19.38 4.65
N GLU A 29 -6.36 -20.54 5.32
CA GLU A 29 -7.20 -21.69 4.95
C GLU A 29 -8.70 -21.37 4.97
N ARG A 30 -9.12 -20.45 5.85
CA ARG A 30 -10.53 -20.03 5.97
C ARG A 30 -10.89 -18.85 5.06
N GLY A 31 -9.95 -18.36 4.26
CA GLY A 31 -10.15 -17.19 3.40
C GLY A 31 -10.45 -15.90 4.17
N SER A 32 -10.03 -15.81 5.44
CA SER A 32 -10.27 -14.64 6.27
C SER A 32 -9.18 -13.59 6.02
N THR A 33 -9.27 -12.92 4.87
CA THR A 33 -8.27 -11.93 4.40
C THR A 33 -8.00 -10.83 5.41
N CYS A 34 -9.03 -10.31 6.08
CA CYS A 34 -8.87 -9.28 7.11
C CYS A 34 -8.09 -9.78 8.34
N ALA A 35 -8.42 -10.98 8.84
CA ALA A 35 -7.70 -11.57 9.97
C ALA A 35 -6.25 -11.89 9.59
N TYR A 36 -6.03 -12.42 8.39
CA TYR A 36 -4.71 -12.71 7.86
C TYR A 36 -3.83 -11.46 7.83
N SER A 37 -4.31 -10.36 7.24
CA SER A 37 -3.56 -9.11 7.16
C SER A 37 -3.22 -8.54 8.55
N LEU A 38 -4.16 -8.60 9.51
CA LEU A 38 -3.91 -8.14 10.87
C LEU A 38 -2.86 -9.00 11.59
N ILE A 39 -2.95 -10.32 11.48
CA ILE A 39 -1.99 -11.25 12.10
C ILE A 39 -0.62 -11.10 11.45
N ALA A 40 -0.54 -11.06 10.12
CA ALA A 40 0.72 -10.86 9.39
C ALA A 40 1.39 -9.53 9.75
N LYS A 41 0.60 -8.46 9.93
CA LYS A 41 1.10 -7.17 10.41
C LYS A 41 1.63 -7.26 11.84
N ALA A 42 0.88 -7.88 12.76
CA ALA A 42 1.29 -8.04 14.16
C ALA A 42 2.54 -8.92 14.34
N LEU A 43 2.73 -9.90 13.45
CA LEU A 43 3.92 -10.77 13.42
C LEU A 43 5.13 -10.12 12.72
N GLY A 44 5.01 -8.89 12.23
CA GLY A 44 6.09 -8.19 11.53
C GLY A 44 6.42 -8.77 10.15
N MET A 45 5.52 -9.58 9.58
CA MET A 45 5.69 -10.16 8.24
C MET A 45 5.36 -9.15 7.14
N MET A 46 4.58 -8.11 7.46
CA MET A 46 4.35 -6.97 6.59
C MET A 46 5.31 -5.85 6.93
N LYS A 47 6.16 -5.47 5.98
CA LYS A 47 6.90 -4.21 6.04
C LYS A 47 6.06 -3.15 5.36
N GLU A 48 5.75 -2.06 6.07
CA GLU A 48 5.18 -0.89 5.44
C GLU A 48 6.20 -0.36 4.43
N MET A 49 5.75 -0.18 3.19
CA MET A 49 6.58 0.41 2.15
C MET A 49 6.83 1.86 2.54
N LYS A 50 8.09 2.31 2.45
CA LYS A 50 8.41 3.72 2.68
C LYS A 50 7.56 4.57 1.73
N ARG A 51 6.88 5.59 2.27
CA ARG A 51 6.13 6.54 1.46
C ARG A 51 7.14 7.44 0.76
N ASP A 52 7.05 7.55 -0.56
CA ASP A 52 7.94 8.40 -1.34
C ASP A 52 7.45 9.85 -1.28
N SER A 53 8.32 10.82 -1.00
CA SER A 53 8.00 12.23 -1.27
C SER A 53 8.14 12.52 -2.77
N PHE A 54 7.47 13.55 -3.26
CA PHE A 54 7.61 14.00 -4.65
C PHE A 54 7.96 15.48 -4.68
N GLU A 55 8.84 15.87 -5.59
CA GLU A 55 9.23 17.27 -5.81
C GLU A 55 8.47 17.86 -7.00
N GLU A 56 8.22 19.17 -6.99
CA GLU A 56 7.66 19.89 -8.14
C GLU A 56 8.49 19.58 -9.40
N ARG A 57 7.80 19.34 -10.52
CA ARG A 57 8.35 19.00 -11.85
C ARG A 57 9.00 17.62 -11.94
N GLU A 58 8.86 16.79 -10.91
CA GLU A 58 9.29 15.40 -10.98
C GLU A 58 8.46 14.63 -12.02
N SER A 59 9.12 13.78 -12.80
CA SER A 59 8.46 12.97 -13.82
C SER A 59 8.09 11.59 -13.28
N VAL A 60 6.81 11.24 -13.41
CA VAL A 60 6.23 10.04 -12.79
C VAL A 60 5.42 9.19 -13.76
N TRP A 61 5.36 7.90 -13.46
CA TRP A 61 4.42 6.94 -13.99
C TRP A 61 3.17 6.91 -13.12
N VAL A 62 2.00 6.95 -13.77
CA VAL A 62 0.69 6.84 -13.14
C VAL A 62 -0.01 5.57 -13.59
N PHE A 63 -0.36 4.70 -12.64
CA PHE A 63 -1.01 3.42 -12.89
C PHE A 63 -2.52 3.55 -12.74
N VAL A 64 -3.23 3.69 -13.87
CA VAL A 64 -4.69 3.78 -13.88
C VAL A 64 -5.31 2.39 -14.01
N ARG A 65 -6.35 2.12 -13.21
CA ARG A 65 -7.04 0.83 -13.25
C ARG A 65 -7.73 0.63 -14.60
N GLY A 66 -7.37 -0.44 -15.29
CA GLY A 66 -7.93 -0.79 -16.60
C GLY A 66 -6.99 -0.47 -17.77
N ASP A 67 -5.96 0.35 -17.53
CA ASP A 67 -4.95 0.66 -18.52
C ASP A 67 -3.84 -0.39 -18.50
N VAL A 68 -3.44 -0.83 -19.70
CA VAL A 68 -2.35 -1.81 -19.87
C VAL A 68 -0.98 -1.15 -19.69
N GLN A 69 -0.88 0.16 -19.96
CA GLN A 69 0.36 0.92 -19.87
C GLN A 69 0.20 2.07 -18.87
N PRO A 70 1.23 2.35 -18.05
CA PRO A 70 1.21 3.50 -17.17
C PRO A 70 1.26 4.79 -17.99
N ARG A 71 0.58 5.82 -17.51
CA ARG A 71 0.56 7.15 -18.11
C ARG A 71 1.72 7.98 -17.58
N ARG A 72 2.23 8.89 -18.41
CA ARG A 72 3.29 9.82 -18.00
C ARG A 72 2.66 11.09 -17.46
N ALA A 73 3.20 11.57 -16.34
CA ALA A 73 2.78 12.84 -15.77
C ALA A 73 3.95 13.59 -15.12
N THR A 74 3.75 14.88 -14.91
CA THR A 74 4.62 15.78 -14.16
C THR A 74 3.95 16.16 -12.86
N VAL A 75 4.71 16.13 -11.75
CA VAL A 75 4.25 16.62 -10.45
C VAL A 75 4.16 18.15 -10.47
N LEU A 76 3.02 18.70 -10.04
CA LEU A 76 2.79 20.16 -10.05
C LEU A 76 3.11 20.87 -8.74
N GLU A 77 3.26 20.15 -7.63
CA GLU A 77 3.60 20.71 -6.32
C GLU A 77 4.41 19.72 -5.48
N ASP A 78 5.26 20.23 -4.59
CA ASP A 78 5.97 19.41 -3.61
C ASP A 78 4.96 18.63 -2.75
N THR A 79 5.10 17.31 -2.74
CA THR A 79 4.18 16.42 -2.02
C THR A 79 4.95 15.64 -0.94
N PRO A 80 4.76 15.97 0.35
CA PRO A 80 5.52 15.38 1.46
C PRO A 80 5.07 13.95 1.75
N GLU A 81 5.83 13.16 2.51
CA GLU A 81 5.57 11.72 2.71
C GLU A 81 4.16 11.42 3.26
N GLU A 82 3.56 12.35 4.02
CA GLU A 82 2.28 12.20 4.72
C GLU A 82 1.04 12.37 3.82
N SER A 83 1.16 13.03 2.67
CA SER A 83 0.00 13.30 1.79
C SER A 83 -0.48 12.03 1.09
N ASP A 84 -1.80 11.81 1.03
CA ASP A 84 -2.38 10.63 0.37
C ASP A 84 -2.46 10.78 -1.16
N ASP A 85 -2.54 12.01 -1.64
CA ASP A 85 -2.66 12.34 -3.06
C ASP A 85 -1.49 13.16 -3.58
N VAL A 86 -1.22 13.05 -4.88
CA VAL A 86 -0.22 13.82 -5.62
C VAL A 86 -0.93 14.59 -6.74
N LEU A 87 -0.66 15.89 -6.88
CA LEU A 87 -1.21 16.71 -7.96
C LEU A 87 -0.33 16.57 -9.21
N LEU A 88 -0.93 16.11 -10.31
CA LEU A 88 -0.22 15.71 -11.52
C LEU A 88 -0.83 16.35 -12.78
N GLU A 89 0.02 16.61 -13.77
CA GLU A 89 -0.35 16.97 -15.14
C GLU A 89 0.12 15.87 -16.10
N TYR A 90 -0.82 15.25 -16.82
CA TYR A 90 -0.51 14.17 -17.76
C TYR A 90 0.10 14.72 -19.05
N TRP A 91 0.98 13.94 -19.67
CA TRP A 91 1.67 14.37 -20.91
C TRP A 91 0.88 14.04 -22.18
N ASP A 92 0.06 13.01 -22.11
CA ASP A 92 -0.52 12.35 -23.29
C ASP A 92 -1.94 12.85 -23.62
N ASP A 93 -2.56 13.66 -22.77
CA ASP A 93 -3.85 14.29 -23.01
C ASP A 93 -3.89 15.74 -22.50
N ASP A 94 -4.73 16.58 -23.12
CA ASP A 94 -5.02 17.95 -22.67
C ASP A 94 -5.97 17.96 -21.45
N SER A 95 -5.93 16.91 -20.62
CA SER A 95 -6.75 16.83 -19.43
C SER A 95 -6.25 17.82 -18.38
N PRO A 96 -7.16 18.44 -17.60
CA PRO A 96 -6.75 19.29 -16.50
C PRO A 96 -5.95 18.49 -15.47
N ALA A 97 -5.12 19.20 -14.71
CA ALA A 97 -4.39 18.60 -13.60
C ALA A 97 -5.33 17.86 -12.64
N GLU A 98 -4.90 16.69 -12.19
CA GLU A 98 -5.68 15.78 -11.36
C GLU A 98 -4.91 15.38 -10.10
N ARG A 99 -5.64 15.23 -8.98
CA ARG A 99 -5.08 14.62 -7.77
C ARG A 99 -5.26 13.11 -7.87
N VAL A 100 -4.14 12.39 -7.84
CA VAL A 100 -4.12 10.93 -7.95
C VAL A 100 -3.60 10.33 -6.66
N GLU A 101 -4.18 9.22 -6.23
CA GLU A 101 -3.72 8.46 -5.08
C GLU A 101 -2.24 8.11 -5.24
N ARG A 102 -1.44 8.42 -4.22
CA ARG A 102 0.01 8.16 -4.19
C ARG A 102 0.38 6.73 -4.55
N CYS A 103 -0.42 5.75 -4.13
CA CYS A 103 -0.10 4.34 -4.35
C CYS A 103 -0.07 3.96 -5.85
N LEU A 104 -0.65 4.81 -6.70
CA LEU A 104 -0.68 4.68 -8.15
C LEU A 104 0.45 5.46 -8.83
N VAL A 105 1.32 6.16 -8.09
CA VAL A 105 2.36 7.03 -8.64
C VAL A 105 3.74 6.45 -8.35
N ARG A 106 4.61 6.41 -9.37
CA ARG A 106 6.01 5.96 -9.25
C ARG A 106 6.95 6.89 -10.00
N ARG A 107 8.13 7.16 -9.44
CA ARG A 107 9.19 7.90 -10.15
C ARG A 107 9.62 7.14 -11.41
N MET A 108 9.82 7.83 -12.52
CA MET A 108 10.26 7.17 -13.77
C MET A 108 11.73 6.74 -13.73
N TRP A 109 12.54 7.42 -12.92
CA TRP A 109 13.96 7.15 -12.76
C TRP A 109 14.25 6.94 -11.27
N ALA A 110 14.65 5.73 -10.92
CA ALA A 110 15.19 5.36 -9.61
C ALA A 110 16.66 4.95 -9.78
#